data_AF-A0A812QQN3-F1
#
_entry.id   AF-A0A812QQN3-F1
#
_cell.length_a   1.000
_cell.length_b   1.000
_cell.length_c   1.000
_cell.angle_alpha   90.00
_cell.angle_beta   90.00
_cell.angle_gamma   90.00
#
_symmetry.space_group_name_H-M   'P 1'
#
loop_
_entity.id
_entity.type
_entity.pdbx_description
1 polymer ?
#
loop_
_entity_poly.entity_id
_entity_poly.type
_entity_poly.pdbx_seq_one_letter_code
_entity_poly.pdbx_strand_id
1 'polypeptide(L)'
;MGQNACSCCAEERNEIAEKDFGALPAPVHFQEDLREPAQATDDCDMPSPFCEDDATQGPAHTKLSGLASATLISPGRSSPSRAEVLGSTSPLRRVPTREDRLEQGAQLYVDSELVRSISLESTLWGCGWLWRVRPAQMSQAQLDALWRRSAEADAFDVFLSHAWSTPGHQKYLSLLLSSGWQYALLAWAFAATLVMTLYILNVLPRPMTVSRNEDLLASGEARMAPWGYLSTFVFALSGLACAPHMCSSWRRTPGCFYDVACVNQGDPEQRERGIYGIGGFLAITKQLRILWSPPYLSRLWCVFEVAAYRKANPNGQLKLQPVFVERTILLAWISMFLFMGIFMFLRLSRLPVAVGVCAFYPGAHIVRRGYQQQEQMFRSLAEFDLNSMSCTNDFDQRFILSAVCQWYGSLEGFTDYVRGPLKEELTQSVVLARVPLQYCILIASPIAGFQLDTVASFLNAGASSDVVVRVILANLLAMPTMAVCVIYYFFWLCQRFARPCFSSCAMDYAQTAMVLCLFGLGLLPFAAVVRALAEGLAATLAAAGVSLAMFVVLLVQLHSFRCSRIFGRR
;
A
#
# COMPACT_ATOMS: atom_id res chain seq x y z
N MET A 1 19.54 40.93 25.10
CA MET A 1 18.66 41.13 23.93
C MET A 1 18.77 39.90 23.04
N GLY A 2 17.83 38.98 22.91
CA GLY A 2 16.58 38.71 23.59
C GLY A 2 16.28 37.22 23.34
N GLN A 3 16.20 36.45 24.42
CA GLN A 3 15.52 35.15 24.48
C GLN A 3 14.01 35.43 24.53
N ASN A 4 13.20 34.65 23.81
CA ASN A 4 11.82 34.26 24.14
C ASN A 4 11.10 33.76 22.87
N ALA A 5 10.76 32.47 22.84
CA ALA A 5 9.49 31.91 22.32
C ALA A 5 9.64 30.41 22.04
N CYS A 6 9.15 29.56 22.95
CA CYS A 6 8.43 28.31 22.64
C CYS A 6 8.00 27.63 23.95
N SER A 7 6.88 28.09 24.50
CA SER A 7 6.08 27.39 25.50
C SER A 7 4.64 27.64 25.12
N CYS A 8 4.02 26.69 24.40
CA CYS A 8 2.57 26.55 24.23
C CYS A 8 2.30 25.34 23.32
N CYS A 9 2.18 24.14 23.92
CA CYS A 9 1.44 22.98 23.38
C CYS A 9 1.59 21.81 24.37
N ALA A 10 1.09 21.97 25.59
CA ALA A 10 1.05 20.88 26.57
C ALA A 10 -0.10 21.07 27.58
N GLU A 11 -1.31 21.38 27.12
CA GLU A 11 -2.52 21.39 27.96
C GLU A 11 -3.74 21.54 27.04
N GLU A 12 -4.33 20.42 26.61
CA GLU A 12 -5.74 20.26 26.16
C GLU A 12 -5.92 18.89 25.46
N ARG A 13 -5.70 17.81 26.20
CA ARG A 13 -6.20 16.48 25.84
C ARG A 13 -6.73 15.79 27.10
N ASN A 14 -7.80 16.34 27.64
CA ASN A 14 -8.69 15.64 28.55
C ASN A 14 -10.02 16.37 28.52
N GLU A 15 -10.89 15.95 27.62
CA GLU A 15 -12.34 15.88 27.77
C GLU A 15 -12.95 15.52 26.40
N ILE A 16 -14.07 14.81 26.44
CA ILE A 16 -14.80 14.15 25.32
C ILE A 16 -14.41 12.67 25.14
N ALA A 17 -14.87 11.84 26.07
CA ALA A 17 -15.26 10.46 25.79
C ALA A 17 -16.27 9.96 26.83
N GLU A 18 -17.55 10.21 26.62
CA GLU A 18 -18.60 9.39 27.23
C GLU A 18 -19.83 9.36 26.30
N LYS A 19 -19.98 8.26 25.56
CA LYS A 19 -21.26 7.61 25.21
C LYS A 19 -21.02 6.31 24.45
N ASP A 20 -21.26 5.22 25.17
CA ASP A 20 -21.83 3.93 24.77
C ASP A 20 -21.39 3.27 23.45
N PHE A 21 -20.40 2.37 23.55
CA PHE A 21 -20.37 1.10 22.81
C PHE A 21 -19.86 -0.01 23.73
N GLY A 22 -20.56 -1.16 23.72
CA GLY A 22 -20.52 -2.19 24.75
C GLY A 22 -19.16 -2.85 25.03
N ALA A 23 -18.86 -2.93 26.33
CA ALA A 23 -18.11 -3.96 27.08
C ALA A 23 -16.80 -4.51 26.46
N LEU A 24 -15.70 -3.79 26.69
CA LEU A 24 -14.38 -4.35 26.95
C LEU A 24 -13.85 -3.72 28.25
N PRO A 25 -13.14 -4.46 29.15
CA PRO A 25 -12.69 -3.90 30.42
C PRO A 25 -11.58 -2.86 30.20
N ALA A 26 -11.68 -1.75 30.96
CA ALA A 26 -10.77 -0.61 30.92
C ALA A 26 -9.32 -1.01 31.28
N PRO A 27 -8.31 -0.34 30.68
CA PRO A 27 -6.92 -0.59 31.04
C PRO A 27 -6.57 0.07 32.38
N VAL A 28 -5.88 -0.70 33.23
CA VAL A 28 -5.24 -0.23 34.45
C VAL A 28 -4.09 0.71 34.08
N HIS A 29 -4.11 1.94 34.59
CA HIS A 29 -2.99 2.87 34.49
C HIS A 29 -1.78 2.31 35.24
N PHE A 30 -0.70 2.01 34.51
CA PHE A 30 0.62 1.78 35.08
C PHE A 30 1.47 3.03 34.83
N GLN A 31 2.02 3.58 35.92
CA GLN A 31 2.85 4.77 35.96
C GLN A 31 4.28 4.38 35.57
N GLU A 32 4.80 4.92 34.47
CA GLU A 32 6.18 4.73 34.01
C GLU A 32 7.15 5.52 34.90
N ASP A 33 8.05 4.81 35.59
CA ASP A 33 9.24 5.38 36.21
C ASP A 33 10.29 5.69 35.13
N LEU A 34 10.58 6.98 34.96
CA LEU A 34 11.71 7.48 34.18
C LEU A 34 13.03 7.16 34.93
N ARG A 35 13.82 6.22 34.41
CA ARG A 35 15.25 6.11 34.75
C ARG A 35 16.10 6.81 33.69
N GLU A 36 16.95 7.71 34.17
CA GLU A 36 17.97 8.42 33.40
C GLU A 36 19.00 7.48 32.74
N PRO A 37 19.65 7.89 31.64
CA PRO A 37 20.66 7.09 30.97
C PRO A 37 21.99 7.13 31.74
N ALA A 38 22.54 5.94 32.01
CA ALA A 38 23.88 5.75 32.54
C ALA A 38 24.94 6.20 31.52
N GLN A 39 25.92 6.96 32.00
CA GLN A 39 27.13 7.34 31.28
C GLN A 39 27.96 6.10 30.94
N ALA A 40 28.33 5.95 29.67
CA ALA A 40 29.30 4.97 29.22
C ALA A 40 30.72 5.52 29.43
N THR A 41 31.50 4.84 30.24
CA THR A 41 32.95 5.03 30.37
C THR A 41 33.66 4.25 29.27
N ASP A 42 34.53 4.95 28.55
CA ASP A 42 35.56 4.38 27.67
C ASP A 42 36.50 3.47 28.46
N ASP A 43 36.81 2.31 27.87
CA ASP A 43 38.10 1.59 27.93
C ASP A 43 37.86 0.10 27.69
N CYS A 44 38.23 -0.39 26.51
CA CYS A 44 38.60 -1.79 26.27
C CYS A 44 39.42 -1.88 24.96
N ASP A 45 40.73 -1.76 25.10
CA ASP A 45 41.72 -2.29 24.17
C ASP A 45 41.51 -3.80 23.98
N MET A 46 41.33 -4.25 22.74
CA MET A 46 41.54 -5.65 22.35
C MET A 46 42.32 -5.72 21.02
N PRO A 47 43.33 -6.60 20.92
CA PRO A 47 44.28 -6.59 19.81
C PRO A 47 43.76 -7.35 18.58
N SER A 48 44.05 -6.79 17.40
CA SER A 48 43.86 -7.46 16.10
C SER A 48 44.94 -8.53 15.87
N PRO A 49 44.60 -9.70 15.29
CA PRO A 49 45.61 -10.50 14.62
C PRO A 49 45.73 -10.12 13.15
N PHE A 50 46.99 -9.96 12.74
CA PHE A 50 47.49 -9.92 11.38
C PHE A 50 46.82 -10.96 10.45
N CYS A 51 46.55 -10.56 9.21
CA CYS A 51 46.62 -11.44 8.06
C CYS A 51 47.39 -10.71 6.97
N GLU A 52 48.57 -11.24 6.66
CA GLU A 52 49.45 -10.79 5.58
C GLU A 52 48.84 -11.06 4.22
N ASP A 53 49.10 -10.13 3.31
CA ASP A 53 48.87 -10.23 1.88
C ASP A 53 49.68 -11.38 1.27
N ASP A 54 49.06 -12.13 0.35
CA ASP A 54 49.81 -12.70 -0.75
C ASP A 54 49.00 -12.62 -2.06
N ALA A 55 49.66 -12.07 -3.06
CA ALA A 55 49.06 -11.68 -4.33
C ALA A 55 49.16 -12.81 -5.38
N THR A 56 48.33 -12.66 -6.41
CA THR A 56 48.42 -13.25 -7.76
C THR A 56 47.83 -14.66 -7.98
N GLN A 57 46.66 -14.71 -8.64
CA GLN A 57 46.44 -15.41 -9.92
C GLN A 57 45.05 -15.11 -10.51
N GLY A 58 45.00 -14.95 -11.84
CA GLY A 58 43.85 -14.47 -12.61
C GLY A 58 42.68 -15.46 -12.76
N PRO A 59 41.57 -15.04 -13.42
CA PRO A 59 40.29 -15.73 -13.31
C PRO A 59 40.19 -16.90 -14.29
N ALA A 60 40.17 -18.12 -13.76
CA ALA A 60 39.69 -19.30 -14.47
C ALA A 60 38.18 -19.46 -14.22
N HIS A 61 37.41 -19.44 -15.32
CA HIS A 61 36.00 -19.81 -15.34
C HIS A 61 35.80 -21.20 -14.72
N THR A 62 35.26 -21.25 -13.51
CA THR A 62 34.92 -22.51 -12.85
C THR A 62 33.41 -22.75 -12.95
N LYS A 63 33.02 -23.78 -13.71
CA LYS A 63 31.66 -24.31 -13.75
C LYS A 63 31.31 -24.87 -12.37
N LEU A 64 30.32 -24.25 -11.71
CA LEU A 64 29.70 -24.77 -10.50
C LEU A 64 28.75 -25.92 -10.88
N SER A 65 29.28 -27.14 -10.82
CA SER A 65 28.52 -28.39 -10.78
C SER A 65 28.90 -29.13 -9.52
N GLY A 66 28.03 -29.11 -8.51
CA GLY A 66 28.21 -29.91 -7.29
C GLY A 66 27.64 -29.25 -6.03
N LEU A 67 26.31 -29.32 -5.86
CA LEU A 67 25.63 -29.25 -4.56
C LEU A 67 24.22 -29.84 -4.74
N ALA A 68 24.16 -31.16 -4.75
CA ALA A 68 22.94 -31.95 -4.73
C ALA A 68 22.89 -32.72 -3.41
N SER A 69 22.10 -32.23 -2.45
CA SER A 69 21.35 -32.98 -1.43
C SER A 69 20.91 -32.04 -0.30
N ALA A 70 20.09 -31.06 -0.64
CA ALA A 70 19.04 -30.61 0.26
C ALA A 70 17.75 -31.23 -0.29
N THR A 71 17.10 -32.07 0.49
CA THR A 71 15.85 -32.75 0.12
C THR A 71 14.76 -31.70 -0.12
N LEU A 72 14.72 -31.17 -1.34
CA LEU A 72 13.60 -30.40 -1.86
C LEU A 72 12.42 -31.37 -1.97
N ILE A 73 11.45 -31.20 -1.08
CA ILE A 73 10.17 -31.91 -1.12
C ILE A 73 9.51 -31.55 -2.45
N SER A 74 9.46 -32.52 -3.37
CA SER A 74 8.84 -32.35 -4.68
C SER A 74 7.32 -32.18 -4.52
N PRO A 75 6.70 -31.10 -5.03
CA PRO A 75 5.26 -30.92 -4.98
C PRO A 75 4.64 -31.68 -6.15
N GLY A 76 4.35 -32.98 -5.95
CA GLY A 76 3.82 -33.78 -7.05
C GLY A 76 3.22 -35.16 -6.73
N ARG A 77 3.19 -35.60 -5.47
CA ARG A 77 2.52 -36.87 -5.11
C ARG A 77 1.17 -36.60 -4.45
N SER A 78 0.12 -37.14 -5.05
CA SER A 78 -1.19 -37.36 -4.42
C SER A 78 -1.00 -37.93 -3.03
N SER A 79 -1.50 -37.22 -2.03
CA SER A 79 -1.39 -37.59 -0.61
C SER A 79 -1.93 -39.01 -0.38
N PRO A 80 -1.15 -39.92 0.23
CA PRO A 80 -1.71 -41.19 0.69
C PRO A 80 -2.82 -40.89 1.72
N SER A 81 -3.91 -41.66 1.66
CA SER A 81 -5.03 -41.47 2.57
C SER A 81 -4.58 -41.65 4.02
N ARG A 82 -5.07 -40.79 4.92
CA ARG A 82 -4.69 -40.68 6.35
C ARG A 82 -4.89 -41.98 7.15
N ALA A 83 -5.46 -43.04 6.57
CA ALA A 83 -5.78 -44.30 7.24
C ALA A 83 -4.63 -45.33 7.27
N GLU A 84 -3.59 -45.20 6.46
CA GLU A 84 -2.59 -46.27 6.27
C GLU A 84 -1.29 -46.13 7.11
N VAL A 85 -1.18 -45.11 7.97
CA VAL A 85 0.07 -44.75 8.67
C VAL A 85 0.06 -45.09 10.18
N LEU A 86 -0.89 -45.89 10.67
CA LEU A 86 -1.02 -46.19 12.10
C LEU A 86 -0.24 -47.44 12.61
N GLY A 87 0.64 -48.03 11.80
CA GLY A 87 1.32 -49.30 12.14
C GLY A 87 2.81 -49.24 12.51
N SER A 88 3.49 -48.10 12.40
CA SER A 88 4.94 -47.98 12.64
C SER A 88 5.22 -46.94 13.73
N THR A 89 5.57 -47.39 14.92
CA THR A 89 6.13 -46.55 16.00
C THR A 89 7.54 -46.10 15.63
N SER A 90 7.66 -45.26 14.61
CA SER A 90 8.92 -44.53 14.37
C SER A 90 9.17 -43.63 15.58
N PRO A 91 10.41 -43.56 16.10
CA PRO A 91 10.74 -42.70 17.23
C PRO A 91 10.28 -41.28 16.92
N LEU A 92 9.50 -40.70 17.84
CA LEU A 92 8.99 -39.33 17.74
C LEU A 92 10.16 -38.41 17.36
N ARG A 93 10.10 -37.87 16.14
CA ARG A 93 11.17 -37.03 15.61
C ARG A 93 11.25 -35.78 16.49
N ARG A 94 12.29 -35.68 17.31
CA ARG A 94 12.53 -34.53 18.19
C ARG A 94 12.56 -33.26 17.35
N VAL A 95 11.77 -32.26 17.75
CA VAL A 95 11.77 -30.94 17.11
C VAL A 95 13.14 -30.28 17.39
N PRO A 96 13.86 -29.81 16.36
CA PRO A 96 15.16 -29.15 16.55
C PRO A 96 15.03 -27.88 17.39
N THR A 97 15.90 -27.70 18.39
CA THR A 97 16.04 -26.45 19.13
C THR A 97 16.64 -25.34 18.24
N ARG A 98 16.67 -24.08 18.71
CA ARG A 98 17.31 -23.00 17.94
C ARG A 98 18.82 -23.23 17.78
N GLU A 99 19.46 -23.84 18.77
CA GLU A 99 20.87 -24.24 18.73
C GLU A 99 21.06 -25.36 17.70
N ASP A 100 20.22 -26.40 17.72
CA ASP A 100 20.24 -27.47 16.72
C ASP A 100 20.08 -26.90 15.30
N ARG A 101 19.18 -25.93 15.12
CA ARG A 101 18.95 -25.27 13.81
C ARG A 101 20.17 -24.48 13.34
N LEU A 102 20.87 -23.83 14.27
CA LEU A 102 22.09 -23.08 13.97
C LEU A 102 23.23 -24.02 13.57
N GLU A 103 23.45 -25.08 14.35
CA GLU A 103 24.54 -26.04 14.14
C GLU A 103 24.33 -26.89 12.88
N GLN A 104 23.09 -27.29 12.60
CA GLN A 104 22.77 -28.17 11.46
C GLN A 104 22.48 -27.39 10.17
N GLY A 105 22.43 -26.06 10.22
CA GLY A 105 22.02 -25.25 9.07
C GLY A 105 20.58 -25.54 8.61
N ALA A 106 19.70 -25.83 9.58
CA ALA A 106 18.31 -26.23 9.35
C ALA A 106 17.33 -25.04 9.43
N GLN A 107 17.76 -23.83 9.04
CA GLN A 107 16.93 -22.62 9.18
C GLN A 107 15.71 -22.63 8.23
N LEU A 108 15.74 -23.43 7.16
CA LEU A 108 14.59 -23.65 6.26
C LEU A 108 13.72 -24.87 6.67
N TYR A 109 14.00 -25.51 7.80
CA TYR A 109 13.20 -26.63 8.29
C TYR A 109 11.81 -26.16 8.74
N VAL A 110 10.79 -26.82 8.19
CA VAL A 110 9.37 -26.55 8.48
C VAL A 110 8.95 -27.33 9.73
N ASP A 111 8.59 -26.60 10.78
CA ASP A 111 7.92 -27.17 11.95
C ASP A 111 6.41 -27.23 11.67
N SER A 112 5.92 -28.38 11.18
CA SER A 112 4.54 -28.56 10.75
C SER A 112 3.50 -28.29 11.83
N GLU A 113 3.87 -28.45 13.11
CA GLU A 113 2.97 -28.20 14.25
C GLU A 113 2.68 -26.71 14.45
N LEU A 114 3.57 -25.84 13.97
CA LEU A 114 3.46 -24.38 14.12
C LEU A 114 2.94 -23.69 12.87
N VAL A 115 2.66 -24.43 11.79
CA VAL A 115 2.18 -23.82 10.55
C VAL A 115 0.73 -23.39 10.73
N ARG A 116 0.55 -22.08 10.95
CA ARG A 116 -0.76 -21.45 11.11
C ARG A 116 -0.89 -20.23 10.22
N SER A 117 -2.10 -20.02 9.71
CA SER A 117 -2.42 -18.89 8.86
C SER A 117 -3.62 -18.11 9.40
N ILE A 118 -3.69 -16.83 9.06
CA ILE A 118 -4.84 -15.95 9.34
C ILE A 118 -5.30 -15.33 8.01
N SER A 119 -6.60 -15.12 7.82
CA SER A 119 -7.07 -14.40 6.64
C SER A 119 -6.65 -12.93 6.69
N LEU A 120 -6.30 -12.35 5.55
CA LEU A 120 -5.92 -10.94 5.47
C LEU A 120 -7.01 -10.04 6.06
N GLU A 121 -8.26 -10.33 5.74
CA GLU A 121 -9.45 -9.62 6.21
C GLU A 121 -9.53 -9.59 7.74
N SER A 122 -9.26 -10.74 8.39
CA SER A 122 -9.24 -10.84 9.85
C SER A 122 -8.18 -9.93 10.49
N THR A 123 -7.05 -9.69 9.81
CA THR A 123 -6.03 -8.75 10.29
C THR A 123 -6.47 -7.29 10.21
N LEU A 124 -7.46 -6.98 9.36
CA LEU A 124 -7.98 -5.63 9.13
C LEU A 124 -9.20 -5.29 10.00
N TRP A 125 -9.78 -6.27 10.70
CA TRP A 125 -10.90 -6.04 11.63
C TRP A 125 -10.54 -5.06 12.75
N GLY A 126 -11.57 -4.40 13.30
CA GLY A 126 -11.40 -3.40 14.36
C GLY A 126 -10.55 -2.20 13.91
N CYS A 127 -10.71 -1.78 12.65
CA CYS A 127 -9.89 -0.76 12.01
C CYS A 127 -8.39 -1.09 12.09
N GLY A 128 -8.03 -2.34 11.77
CA GLY A 128 -6.67 -2.85 11.87
C GLY A 128 -6.11 -2.80 13.29
N TRP A 129 -6.93 -3.10 14.31
CA TRP A 129 -6.49 -3.12 15.71
C TRP A 129 -5.20 -3.95 15.87
N LEU A 130 -5.16 -5.10 15.21
CA LEU A 130 -4.03 -6.01 15.21
C LEU A 130 -2.73 -5.38 14.70
N TRP A 131 -2.81 -4.47 13.74
CA TRP A 131 -1.64 -3.75 13.22
C TRP A 131 -1.20 -2.59 14.14
N ARG A 132 -2.11 -2.07 14.96
CA ARG A 132 -1.92 -0.86 15.77
C ARG A 132 -1.41 -1.15 17.19
N VAL A 133 -1.70 -2.33 17.73
CA VAL A 133 -1.31 -2.73 19.09
C VAL A 133 -0.08 -3.63 19.06
N ARG A 134 0.91 -3.36 19.93
CA ARG A 134 2.10 -4.20 20.05
C ARG A 134 1.80 -5.41 20.95
N PRO A 135 2.30 -6.62 20.65
CA PRO A 135 2.13 -7.79 21.51
C PRO A 135 2.52 -7.55 22.97
N ALA A 136 3.59 -6.78 23.20
CA ALA A 136 4.07 -6.43 24.55
C ALA A 136 3.05 -5.65 25.40
N GLN A 137 2.02 -5.07 24.78
CA GLN A 137 0.96 -4.31 25.45
C GLN A 137 -0.31 -5.16 25.66
N MET A 138 -0.32 -6.40 25.19
CA MET A 138 -1.48 -7.30 25.29
C MET A 138 -1.39 -8.16 26.54
N SER A 139 -2.52 -8.40 27.19
CA SER A 139 -2.60 -9.38 28.27
C SER A 139 -2.47 -10.81 27.75
N GLN A 140 -2.08 -11.76 28.61
CA GLN A 140 -1.97 -13.16 28.23
C GLN A 140 -3.26 -13.70 27.56
N ALA A 141 -4.42 -13.38 28.12
CA ALA A 141 -5.71 -13.77 27.56
C ALA A 141 -5.95 -13.21 26.14
N GLN A 142 -5.47 -11.99 25.86
CA GLN A 142 -5.53 -11.40 24.52
C GLN A 142 -4.58 -12.09 23.54
N LEU A 143 -3.36 -12.45 23.98
CA LEU A 143 -2.41 -13.22 23.17
C LEU A 143 -2.96 -14.61 22.84
N ASP A 144 -3.56 -15.31 23.81
CA ASP A 144 -4.18 -16.62 23.60
C ASP A 144 -5.42 -16.54 22.70
N ALA A 145 -6.24 -15.48 22.85
CA ALA A 145 -7.36 -15.22 21.97
C ALA A 145 -6.89 -14.94 20.54
N LEU A 146 -5.79 -14.19 20.38
CA LEU A 146 -5.20 -13.90 19.08
C LEU A 146 -4.65 -15.15 18.40
N TRP A 147 -3.93 -16.00 19.14
CA TRP A 147 -3.43 -17.28 18.64
C TRP A 147 -4.56 -18.20 18.16
N ARG A 148 -5.68 -18.25 18.90
CA ARG A 148 -6.87 -19.01 18.51
C ARG A 148 -7.57 -18.48 17.25
N ARG A 149 -7.30 -17.23 16.83
CA ARG A 149 -7.86 -16.66 15.59
C ARG A 149 -7.10 -17.12 14.33
N SER A 150 -5.85 -17.56 14.45
CA SER A 150 -5.19 -18.26 13.34
C SER A 150 -5.64 -19.72 13.29
N ALA A 151 -5.57 -20.34 12.13
CA ALA A 151 -5.92 -21.75 11.91
C ALA A 151 -4.71 -22.52 11.40
N GLU A 152 -4.63 -23.81 11.72
CA GLU A 152 -3.63 -24.71 11.14
C GLU A 152 -3.70 -24.67 9.62
N ALA A 153 -2.54 -24.73 8.98
CA ALA A 153 -2.41 -24.65 7.53
C ALA A 153 -1.27 -25.54 7.06
N ASP A 154 -1.31 -25.96 5.79
CA ASP A 154 -0.22 -26.70 5.17
C ASP A 154 0.80 -25.75 4.48
N ALA A 155 0.35 -24.55 4.10
CA ALA A 155 1.11 -23.57 3.32
C ALA A 155 0.49 -22.17 3.46
N PHE A 156 1.23 -21.15 3.04
CA PHE A 156 0.76 -19.76 3.02
C PHE A 156 0.57 -19.25 1.60
N ASP A 157 -0.55 -18.57 1.35
CA ASP A 157 -0.75 -17.84 0.10
C ASP A 157 0.11 -16.57 0.08
N VAL A 158 0.22 -15.88 1.22
CA VAL A 158 1.01 -14.64 1.36
C VAL A 158 1.73 -14.60 2.71
N PHE A 159 3.02 -14.29 2.72
CA PHE A 159 3.75 -13.91 3.94
C PHE A 159 3.84 -12.40 4.02
N LEU A 160 3.34 -11.80 5.11
CA LEU A 160 3.32 -10.35 5.31
C LEU A 160 4.56 -9.88 6.08
N SER A 161 5.63 -9.59 5.34
CA SER A 161 6.86 -9.05 5.94
C SER A 161 6.76 -7.54 6.13
N HIS A 162 7.18 -7.06 7.30
CA HIS A 162 7.04 -5.65 7.66
C HIS A 162 8.01 -5.20 8.78
N ALA A 163 8.27 -3.90 8.84
CA ALA A 163 9.02 -3.30 9.95
C ALA A 163 8.09 -2.96 11.12
N TRP A 164 8.43 -3.41 12.33
CA TRP A 164 7.64 -3.16 13.54
C TRP A 164 7.61 -1.68 13.95
N SER A 165 8.69 -0.94 13.66
CA SER A 165 8.79 0.51 13.88
C SER A 165 7.84 1.33 13.01
N THR A 166 7.36 0.77 11.90
CA THR A 166 6.44 1.47 11.00
C THR A 166 5.05 1.56 11.64
N PRO A 167 4.43 2.76 11.71
CA PRO A 167 3.15 2.93 12.37
C PRO A 167 2.06 2.00 11.82
N GLY A 168 1.37 1.31 12.72
CA GLY A 168 0.34 0.32 12.39
C GLY A 168 -0.77 0.82 11.47
N HIS A 169 -1.21 2.06 11.68
CA HIS A 169 -2.25 2.67 10.85
C HIS A 169 -1.84 2.82 9.38
N GLN A 170 -0.54 2.98 9.08
CA GLN A 170 -0.08 3.07 7.69
C GLN A 170 -0.15 1.72 7.00
N LYS A 171 0.23 0.65 7.70
CA LYS A 171 0.10 -0.75 7.22
C LYS A 171 -1.37 -1.10 7.01
N TYR A 172 -2.22 -0.79 7.98
CA TYR A 172 -3.67 -0.98 7.90
C TYR A 172 -4.28 -0.27 6.68
N LEU A 173 -4.04 1.04 6.53
CA LEU A 173 -4.61 1.79 5.40
C LEU A 173 -4.11 1.26 4.05
N SER A 174 -2.83 0.86 3.97
CA SER A 174 -2.29 0.26 2.75
C SER A 174 -2.94 -1.08 2.41
N LEU A 175 -3.10 -1.96 3.39
CA LEU A 175 -3.77 -3.24 3.19
C LEU A 175 -5.27 -3.08 2.93
N LEU A 176 -5.95 -2.17 3.63
CA LEU A 176 -7.37 -1.89 3.46
C LEU A 176 -7.65 -1.40 2.04
N LEU A 177 -6.93 -0.40 1.55
CA LEU A 177 -7.19 0.12 0.21
C LEU A 177 -6.81 -0.89 -0.88
N SER A 178 -5.66 -1.56 -0.74
CA SER A 178 -5.19 -2.53 -1.74
C SER A 178 -6.09 -3.77 -1.85
N SER A 179 -6.74 -4.18 -0.77
CA SER A 179 -7.74 -5.27 -0.78
C SER A 179 -9.19 -4.79 -1.00
N GLY A 180 -9.50 -3.55 -0.61
CA GLY A 180 -10.86 -3.05 -0.47
C GLY A 180 -11.38 -2.11 -1.56
N TRP A 181 -10.50 -1.61 -2.46
CA TRP A 181 -10.89 -0.62 -3.49
C TRP A 181 -12.06 -1.07 -4.38
N GLN A 182 -12.20 -2.38 -4.63
CA GLN A 182 -13.28 -2.94 -5.44
C GLN A 182 -14.63 -2.73 -4.77
N TYR A 183 -14.72 -2.96 -3.45
CA TYR A 183 -15.94 -2.73 -2.70
C TYR A 183 -16.30 -1.24 -2.63
N ALA A 184 -15.30 -0.37 -2.55
CA ALA A 184 -15.52 1.07 -2.65
C ALA A 184 -16.16 1.45 -3.99
N LEU A 185 -15.64 0.94 -5.12
CA LEU A 185 -16.20 1.21 -6.45
C LEU A 185 -17.56 0.55 -6.69
N LEU A 186 -17.79 -0.66 -6.18
CA LEU A 186 -19.08 -1.34 -6.29
C LEU A 186 -20.16 -0.60 -5.50
N ALA A 187 -19.86 -0.19 -4.26
CA ALA A 187 -20.78 0.60 -3.45
C ALA A 187 -21.02 2.00 -4.05
N TRP A 188 -19.97 2.62 -4.61
CA TRP A 188 -20.09 3.86 -5.39
C TRP A 188 -21.05 3.67 -6.57
N ALA A 189 -20.86 2.62 -7.38
CA ALA A 189 -21.68 2.36 -8.55
C ALA A 189 -23.14 2.08 -8.18
N PHE A 190 -23.36 1.31 -7.11
CA PHE A 190 -24.70 1.08 -6.56
C PHE A 190 -25.38 2.40 -6.17
N ALA A 191 -24.70 3.27 -5.43
CA ALA A 191 -25.25 4.57 -5.03
C ALA A 191 -25.54 5.47 -6.24
N ALA A 192 -24.62 5.50 -7.21
CA ALA A 192 -24.80 6.24 -8.46
C ALA A 192 -26.07 5.80 -9.21
N THR A 193 -26.25 4.49 -9.41
CA THR A 193 -27.44 3.93 -10.07
C THR A 193 -28.72 4.19 -9.29
N LEU A 194 -28.69 4.00 -7.96
CA LEU A 194 -29.83 4.24 -7.09
C LEU A 194 -30.29 5.70 -7.14
N VAL A 195 -29.36 6.64 -6.95
CA VAL A 195 -29.67 8.07 -6.98
C VAL A 195 -30.18 8.51 -8.36
N MET A 196 -29.56 8.05 -9.45
CA MET A 196 -30.06 8.33 -10.79
C MET A 196 -31.48 7.82 -11.01
N THR A 197 -31.78 6.62 -10.53
CA THR A 197 -33.13 6.04 -10.62
C THR A 197 -34.13 6.89 -9.85
N LEU A 198 -33.81 7.30 -8.62
CA LEU A 198 -34.67 8.14 -7.80
C LEU A 198 -34.87 9.55 -8.40
N TYR A 199 -33.87 10.08 -9.11
CA TYR A 199 -34.02 11.32 -9.87
C TYR A 199 -34.97 11.18 -11.05
N ILE A 200 -34.85 10.11 -11.84
CA ILE A 200 -35.73 9.85 -13.00
C ILE A 200 -37.18 9.66 -12.52
N LEU A 201 -37.37 9.01 -11.37
CA LEU A 201 -38.68 8.84 -10.74
C LEU A 201 -39.18 10.09 -10.00
N ASN A 202 -38.44 11.20 -10.04
CA ASN A 202 -38.78 12.47 -9.37
C ASN A 202 -39.03 12.36 -7.86
N VAL A 203 -38.40 11.39 -7.19
CA VAL A 203 -38.54 11.16 -5.74
C VAL A 203 -37.66 12.12 -4.92
N LEU A 204 -36.46 12.45 -5.43
CA LEU A 204 -35.50 13.28 -4.70
C LEU A 204 -35.82 14.79 -4.82
N PRO A 205 -35.76 15.54 -3.71
CA PRO A 205 -35.95 16.99 -3.74
C PRO A 205 -34.78 17.69 -4.43
N ARG A 206 -35.05 18.83 -5.08
CA ARG A 206 -34.09 19.60 -5.87
C ARG A 206 -34.11 21.08 -5.46
N PRO A 207 -33.48 21.44 -4.33
CA PRO A 207 -33.61 22.78 -3.76
C PRO A 207 -32.74 23.84 -4.46
N MET A 208 -31.74 23.45 -5.26
CA MET A 208 -30.84 24.41 -5.90
C MET A 208 -31.32 24.73 -7.32
N THR A 209 -31.43 26.00 -7.66
CA THR A 209 -31.68 26.47 -9.03
C THR A 209 -30.35 26.84 -9.68
N VAL A 210 -30.04 26.22 -10.82
CA VAL A 210 -28.90 26.64 -11.64
C VAL A 210 -29.45 27.37 -12.85
N SER A 211 -29.21 28.69 -12.88
CA SER A 211 -29.38 29.47 -14.09
C SER A 211 -28.27 29.09 -15.07
N ARG A 212 -28.65 28.68 -16.27
CA ARG A 212 -27.73 28.45 -17.40
C ARG A 212 -28.15 29.33 -18.56
N ASN A 213 -27.22 29.53 -19.50
CA ASN A 213 -27.51 30.19 -20.78
C ASN A 213 -28.82 29.65 -21.37
N GLU A 214 -29.71 30.58 -21.72
CA GLU A 214 -31.05 30.33 -22.25
C GLU A 214 -31.02 29.36 -23.45
N ASP A 215 -29.91 29.34 -24.19
CA ASP A 215 -29.70 28.47 -25.37
C ASP A 215 -29.81 26.96 -25.08
N LEU A 216 -29.61 26.51 -23.82
CA LEU A 216 -29.59 25.07 -23.48
C LEU A 216 -30.90 24.55 -22.90
N LEU A 217 -31.76 25.42 -22.36
CA LEU A 217 -32.96 25.04 -21.62
C LEU A 217 -34.12 25.96 -22.02
N ALA A 218 -35.22 25.38 -22.50
CA ALA A 218 -36.41 26.15 -22.89
C ALA A 218 -36.99 27.00 -21.73
N SER A 219 -36.80 26.56 -20.49
CA SER A 219 -37.26 27.26 -19.28
C SER A 219 -36.23 28.22 -18.66
N GLY A 220 -35.00 28.30 -19.20
CA GLY A 220 -33.90 29.09 -18.62
C GLY A 220 -33.34 28.60 -17.27
N GLU A 221 -34.09 27.75 -16.54
CA GLU A 221 -33.72 27.25 -15.22
C GLU A 221 -33.76 25.73 -15.15
N ALA A 222 -32.73 25.13 -14.54
CA ALA A 222 -32.72 23.72 -14.14
C ALA A 222 -32.53 23.58 -12.62
N ARG A 223 -33.34 22.73 -12.00
CA ARG A 223 -33.24 22.43 -10.56
C ARG A 223 -32.34 21.23 -10.32
N MET A 224 -31.34 21.39 -9.45
CA MET A 224 -30.40 20.34 -9.06
C MET A 224 -30.33 20.13 -7.55
N ALA A 225 -29.75 18.99 -7.17
CA ALA A 225 -29.33 18.67 -5.82
C ALA A 225 -28.00 17.90 -5.88
N PRO A 226 -27.23 17.83 -4.78
CA PRO A 226 -25.94 17.16 -4.77
C PRO A 226 -26.05 15.71 -4.27
N TRP A 227 -27.19 15.05 -4.47
CA TRP A 227 -27.45 13.74 -3.88
C TRP A 227 -26.53 12.67 -4.46
N GLY A 228 -26.19 12.74 -5.74
CA GLY A 228 -25.28 11.81 -6.41
C GLY A 228 -23.89 11.93 -5.82
N TYR A 229 -23.36 13.15 -5.75
CA TYR A 229 -22.07 13.43 -5.13
C TYR A 229 -21.99 12.97 -3.66
N LEU A 230 -22.96 13.35 -2.82
CA LEU A 230 -22.94 13.01 -1.38
C LEU A 230 -23.12 11.51 -1.13
N SER A 231 -24.11 10.89 -1.78
CA SER A 231 -24.41 9.47 -1.56
C SER A 231 -23.28 8.60 -2.06
N THR A 232 -22.69 8.92 -3.22
CA THR A 232 -21.56 8.16 -3.74
C THR A 232 -20.32 8.23 -2.85
N PHE A 233 -20.06 9.37 -2.19
CA PHE A 233 -18.99 9.46 -1.18
C PHE A 233 -19.25 8.53 0.01
N VAL A 234 -20.44 8.66 0.63
CA VAL A 234 -20.81 7.88 1.82
C VAL A 234 -20.77 6.39 1.52
N PHE A 235 -21.41 5.95 0.43
CA PHE A 235 -21.44 4.54 0.07
C PHE A 235 -20.06 4.00 -0.29
N ALA A 236 -19.22 4.76 -1.01
CA ALA A 236 -17.88 4.30 -1.33
C ALA A 236 -17.01 4.14 -0.08
N LEU A 237 -17.09 5.08 0.87
CA LEU A 237 -16.38 5.00 2.14
C LEU A 237 -16.91 3.84 2.99
N SER A 238 -18.22 3.65 3.06
CA SER A 238 -18.85 2.51 3.71
C SER A 238 -18.44 1.19 3.07
N GLY A 239 -18.40 1.11 1.73
CA GLY A 239 -17.95 -0.07 1.00
C GLY A 239 -16.50 -0.42 1.31
N LEU A 240 -15.62 0.59 1.40
CA LEU A 240 -14.23 0.40 1.82
C LEU A 240 -14.14 -0.08 3.28
N ALA A 241 -14.86 0.57 4.20
CA ALA A 241 -14.87 0.23 5.62
C ALA A 241 -15.45 -1.17 5.88
N CYS A 242 -16.45 -1.58 5.10
CA CYS A 242 -17.07 -2.90 5.20
C CYS A 242 -16.26 -3.99 4.49
N ALA A 243 -15.27 -3.65 3.64
CA ALA A 243 -14.51 -4.63 2.86
C ALA A 243 -13.92 -5.78 3.69
N PRO A 244 -13.33 -5.56 4.89
CA PRO A 244 -12.85 -6.66 5.74
C PRO A 244 -13.94 -7.57 6.29
N HIS A 245 -15.20 -7.11 6.32
CA HIS A 245 -16.35 -7.83 6.85
C HIS A 245 -17.19 -8.50 5.75
N MET A 246 -16.94 -8.18 4.48
CA MET A 246 -17.63 -8.79 3.36
C MET A 246 -17.31 -10.27 3.30
N CYS A 247 -18.37 -11.08 3.15
CA CYS A 247 -18.37 -12.50 3.43
C CYS A 247 -17.28 -13.24 2.64
N SER A 248 -16.43 -13.98 3.35
CA SER A 248 -15.45 -14.91 2.77
C SER A 248 -16.10 -15.97 1.87
N SER A 249 -17.41 -16.17 1.98
CA SER A 249 -18.18 -17.08 1.13
C SER A 249 -18.08 -16.74 -0.37
N TRP A 250 -17.84 -15.48 -0.75
CA TRP A 250 -17.79 -15.08 -2.16
C TRP A 250 -16.38 -15.11 -2.76
N ARG A 251 -15.34 -15.12 -1.91
CA ARG A 251 -13.95 -15.17 -2.33
C ARG A 251 -13.13 -15.95 -1.34
N ARG A 252 -12.37 -16.92 -1.85
CA ARG A 252 -11.31 -17.58 -1.07
C ARG A 252 -10.36 -16.51 -0.54
N THR A 253 -10.43 -16.25 0.76
CA THR A 253 -9.54 -15.32 1.44
C THR A 253 -8.15 -15.93 1.49
N PRO A 254 -7.09 -15.24 1.03
CA PRO A 254 -5.75 -15.80 1.02
C PRO A 254 -5.30 -16.07 2.46
N GLY A 255 -4.84 -17.30 2.73
CA GLY A 255 -4.23 -17.64 4.01
C GLY A 255 -2.90 -16.91 4.14
N CYS A 256 -2.80 -15.99 5.09
CA CYS A 256 -1.63 -15.16 5.28
C CYS A 256 -0.84 -15.60 6.51
N PHE A 257 0.48 -15.57 6.42
CA PHE A 257 1.33 -15.56 7.61
C PHE A 257 1.50 -14.12 8.10
N TYR A 258 1.13 -13.89 9.35
CA TYR A 258 1.36 -12.66 10.08
C TYR A 258 1.87 -13.01 11.47
N ASP A 259 3.13 -12.67 11.75
CA ASP A 259 3.91 -13.09 12.92
C ASP A 259 3.16 -12.96 14.25
N VAL A 260 2.45 -11.86 14.47
CA VAL A 260 1.71 -11.60 15.72
C VAL A 260 0.59 -12.60 15.97
N ALA A 261 -0.08 -13.08 14.92
CA ALA A 261 -1.21 -13.99 15.02
C ALA A 261 -0.84 -15.45 14.76
N CYS A 262 0.21 -15.68 13.96
CA CYS A 262 0.63 -17.00 13.49
C CYS A 262 1.83 -17.56 14.25
N VAL A 263 2.44 -16.80 15.16
CA VAL A 263 3.37 -17.29 16.19
C VAL A 263 2.70 -17.12 17.55
N ASN A 264 2.75 -18.15 18.40
CA ASN A 264 2.13 -18.12 19.72
C ASN A 264 2.90 -17.14 20.60
N GLN A 265 2.40 -15.92 20.74
CA GLN A 265 3.07 -14.87 21.50
C GLN A 265 3.02 -15.09 23.03
N GLY A 266 2.07 -15.91 23.49
CA GLY A 266 1.77 -16.15 24.90
C GLY A 266 2.55 -17.31 25.52
N ASP A 267 2.99 -18.27 24.71
CA ASP A 267 3.83 -19.39 25.15
C ASP A 267 5.29 -19.13 24.74
N PRO A 268 6.23 -18.92 25.67
CA PRO A 268 7.63 -18.62 25.36
C PRO A 268 8.32 -19.66 24.48
N GLU A 269 8.04 -20.95 24.66
CA GLU A 269 8.68 -22.04 23.92
C GLU A 269 8.15 -22.08 22.48
N GLN A 270 6.83 -22.02 22.30
CA GLN A 270 6.23 -21.96 20.97
C GLN A 270 6.58 -20.65 20.24
N ARG A 271 6.71 -19.53 20.97
CA ARG A 271 7.16 -18.26 20.41
C ARG A 271 8.56 -18.38 19.84
N GLU A 272 9.47 -18.97 20.61
CA GLU A 272 10.85 -19.21 20.21
C GLU A 272 10.92 -20.14 18.99
N ARG A 273 10.25 -21.30 19.04
CA ARG A 273 10.16 -22.23 17.91
C ARG A 273 9.59 -21.56 16.66
N GLY A 274 8.58 -20.69 16.82
CA GLY A 274 7.98 -19.93 15.73
C GLY A 274 8.93 -18.91 15.11
N ILE A 275 9.65 -18.13 15.93
CA ILE A 275 10.62 -17.12 15.46
C ILE A 275 11.76 -17.79 14.68
N TYR A 276 12.40 -18.82 15.25
CA TYR A 276 13.48 -19.53 14.58
C TYR A 276 13.00 -20.52 13.49
N GLY A 277 11.67 -20.69 13.36
CA GLY A 277 10.99 -21.43 12.30
C GLY A 277 10.60 -20.59 11.08
N ILE A 278 10.78 -19.26 11.12
CA ILE A 278 10.36 -18.33 10.04
C ILE A 278 10.93 -18.73 8.67
N GLY A 279 12.18 -19.20 8.60
CA GLY A 279 12.76 -19.64 7.33
C GLY A 279 11.99 -20.83 6.71
N GLY A 280 11.51 -21.76 7.54
CA GLY A 280 10.61 -22.84 7.12
C GLY A 280 9.26 -22.31 6.64
N PHE A 281 8.68 -21.34 7.36
CA PHE A 281 7.42 -20.70 6.95
C PHE A 281 7.53 -20.01 5.58
N LEU A 282 8.66 -19.36 5.31
CA LEU A 282 8.95 -18.77 4.01
C LEU A 282 9.10 -19.83 2.91
N ALA A 283 9.67 -21.00 3.22
CA ALA A 283 9.82 -22.10 2.26
C ALA A 283 8.49 -22.69 1.76
N ILE A 284 7.42 -22.59 2.56
CA ILE A 284 6.06 -23.04 2.19
C ILE A 284 5.13 -21.87 1.80
N THR A 285 5.69 -20.69 1.56
CA THR A 285 4.94 -19.49 1.15
C THR A 285 4.95 -19.32 -0.37
N LYS A 286 3.77 -19.08 -0.98
CA LYS A 286 3.65 -18.81 -2.43
C LYS A 286 4.10 -17.40 -2.84
N GLN A 287 3.84 -16.42 -1.99
CA GLN A 287 4.16 -15.00 -2.23
C GLN A 287 4.71 -14.34 -0.97
N LEU A 288 5.90 -13.74 -1.04
CA LEU A 288 6.38 -12.80 -0.02
C LEU A 288 5.88 -11.38 -0.37
N ARG A 289 5.09 -10.78 0.51
CA ARG A 289 4.62 -9.40 0.37
C ARG A 289 5.32 -8.51 1.39
N ILE A 290 6.17 -7.62 0.89
CA ILE A 290 6.95 -6.69 1.71
C ILE A 290 6.17 -5.38 1.87
N LEU A 291 5.71 -5.09 3.08
CA LEU A 291 5.13 -3.79 3.44
C LEU A 291 6.25 -2.78 3.68
N TRP A 292 6.80 -2.26 2.58
CA TRP A 292 8.00 -1.46 2.62
C TRP A 292 7.79 -0.09 3.26
N SER A 293 8.77 0.31 4.04
CA SER A 293 8.91 1.62 4.67
C SER A 293 10.40 1.88 4.90
N PRO A 294 10.84 3.14 5.14
CA PRO A 294 12.26 3.46 5.33
C PRO A 294 13.02 2.56 6.33
N PRO A 295 12.48 2.22 7.53
CA PRO A 295 13.21 1.37 8.48
C PRO A 295 13.20 -0.13 8.15
N TYR A 296 12.64 -0.55 7.01
CA TYR A 296 12.57 -1.96 6.65
C TYR A 296 13.97 -2.56 6.40
N LEU A 297 14.78 -1.87 5.59
CA LEU A 297 16.11 -2.37 5.20
C LEU A 297 17.19 -2.18 6.29
N SER A 298 16.89 -1.44 7.36
CA SER A 298 17.79 -1.26 8.50
C SER A 298 17.67 -2.38 9.55
N ARG A 299 16.74 -3.32 9.37
CA ARG A 299 16.47 -4.42 10.31
C ARG A 299 16.93 -5.75 9.73
N LEU A 300 17.80 -6.42 10.47
CA LEU A 300 18.41 -7.69 10.05
C LEU A 300 17.38 -8.78 9.76
N TRP A 301 16.37 -8.95 10.62
CA TRP A 301 15.27 -9.91 10.42
C TRP A 301 14.48 -9.66 9.12
N CYS A 302 14.12 -8.41 8.81
CA CYS A 302 13.35 -8.09 7.61
C CYS A 302 14.12 -8.43 6.32
N VAL A 303 15.45 -8.32 6.35
CA VAL A 303 16.30 -8.62 5.20
C VAL A 303 16.57 -10.13 5.11
N PHE A 304 16.75 -10.79 6.26
CA PHE A 304 16.79 -12.25 6.35
C PHE A 304 15.55 -12.89 5.72
N GLU A 305 14.34 -12.34 5.98
CA GLU A 305 13.11 -12.87 5.38
C GLU A 305 13.14 -12.84 3.85
N VAL A 306 13.68 -11.78 3.24
CA VAL A 306 13.82 -11.69 1.78
C VAL A 306 14.83 -12.71 1.26
N ALA A 307 15.96 -12.86 1.96
CA ALA A 307 17.02 -13.79 1.63
C ALA A 307 16.53 -15.25 1.70
N ALA A 308 15.95 -15.63 2.84
CA ALA A 308 15.39 -16.95 3.10
C ALA A 308 14.29 -17.28 2.09
N TYR A 309 13.39 -16.33 1.80
CA TYR A 309 12.34 -16.53 0.81
C TYR A 309 12.90 -16.80 -0.57
N ARG A 310 13.86 -16.00 -1.06
CA ARG A 310 14.42 -16.22 -2.41
C ARG A 310 15.21 -17.52 -2.47
N LYS A 311 15.95 -17.86 -1.41
CA LYS A 311 16.71 -19.11 -1.35
C LYS A 311 15.79 -20.32 -1.42
N ALA A 312 14.69 -20.29 -0.67
CA ALA A 312 13.72 -21.39 -0.63
C ALA A 312 12.79 -21.40 -1.86
N ASN A 313 12.47 -20.24 -2.41
CA ASN A 313 11.57 -20.04 -3.55
C ASN A 313 12.23 -19.18 -4.64
N PRO A 314 13.18 -19.73 -5.43
CA PRO A 314 13.85 -18.95 -6.47
C PRO A 314 12.89 -18.27 -7.44
N ASN A 315 11.82 -18.99 -7.81
CA ASN A 315 10.76 -18.54 -8.71
C ASN A 315 9.52 -17.98 -7.97
N GLY A 316 9.59 -17.85 -6.64
CA GLY A 316 8.49 -17.34 -5.83
C GLY A 316 8.18 -15.87 -6.13
N GLN A 317 6.92 -15.48 -5.96
CA GLN A 317 6.51 -14.10 -6.20
C GLN A 317 6.97 -13.19 -5.06
N LEU A 318 7.78 -12.18 -5.36
CA LEU A 318 8.19 -11.15 -4.41
C LEU A 318 7.47 -9.85 -4.75
N LYS A 319 6.53 -9.44 -3.90
CA LYS A 319 5.73 -8.23 -4.11
C LYS A 319 6.12 -7.16 -3.12
N LEU A 320 6.74 -6.09 -3.61
CA LEU A 320 7.00 -4.89 -2.84
C LEU A 320 5.75 -4.00 -2.82
N GLN A 321 5.27 -3.67 -1.64
CA GLN A 321 4.11 -2.80 -1.41
C GLN A 321 4.51 -1.66 -0.48
N PRO A 322 4.93 -0.49 -1.02
CA PRO A 322 5.30 0.65 -0.19
C PRO A 322 4.09 1.22 0.55
N VAL A 323 4.13 1.27 1.88
CA VAL A 323 2.96 1.62 2.72
C VAL A 323 2.43 3.04 2.50
N PHE A 324 3.24 3.93 1.90
CA PHE A 324 2.83 5.30 1.62
C PHE A 324 1.98 5.43 0.36
N VAL A 325 2.03 4.48 -0.59
CA VAL A 325 1.33 4.61 -1.90
C VAL A 325 -0.17 4.67 -1.68
N GLU A 326 -0.75 3.65 -1.07
CA GLU A 326 -2.19 3.61 -0.84
C GLU A 326 -2.68 4.71 0.09
N ARG A 327 -1.88 5.10 1.10
CA ARG A 327 -2.21 6.26 1.94
C ARG A 327 -2.34 7.52 1.10
N THR A 328 -1.39 7.75 0.20
CA THR A 328 -1.41 8.89 -0.72
C THR A 328 -2.63 8.85 -1.65
N ILE A 329 -2.98 7.67 -2.17
CA ILE A 329 -4.18 7.49 -3.02
C ILE A 329 -5.46 7.79 -2.24
N LEU A 330 -5.59 7.29 -1.01
CA LEU A 330 -6.74 7.54 -0.15
C LEU A 330 -6.89 9.04 0.14
N LEU A 331 -5.80 9.71 0.49
CA LEU A 331 -5.80 11.16 0.69
C LEU A 331 -6.18 11.92 -0.58
N ALA A 332 -5.61 11.56 -1.73
CA ALA A 332 -5.95 12.18 -3.01
C ALA A 332 -7.43 11.98 -3.37
N TRP A 333 -7.99 10.82 -3.07
CA TRP A 333 -9.41 10.51 -3.30
C TRP A 333 -10.33 11.36 -2.41
N ILE A 334 -10.05 11.45 -1.11
CA ILE A 334 -10.80 12.31 -0.17
C ILE A 334 -10.65 13.78 -0.56
N SER A 335 -9.44 14.23 -0.89
CA SER A 335 -9.19 15.59 -1.37
C SER A 335 -9.95 15.91 -2.65
N MET A 336 -10.13 14.94 -3.56
CA MET A 336 -10.91 15.14 -4.78
C MET A 336 -12.41 15.30 -4.47
N PHE A 337 -12.96 14.55 -3.50
CA PHE A 337 -14.32 14.82 -3.02
C PHE A 337 -14.41 16.24 -2.45
N LEU A 338 -13.56 16.60 -1.48
CA LEU A 338 -13.55 17.94 -0.89
C LEU A 338 -13.45 19.05 -1.95
N PHE A 339 -12.57 18.88 -2.92
CA PHE A 339 -12.42 19.80 -4.05
C PHE A 339 -13.72 19.94 -4.86
N MET A 340 -14.38 18.83 -5.21
CA MET A 340 -15.66 18.86 -5.92
C MET A 340 -16.78 19.50 -5.10
N GLY A 341 -16.84 19.24 -3.79
CA GLY A 341 -17.79 19.87 -2.88
C GLY A 341 -17.59 21.39 -2.79
N ILE A 342 -16.33 21.84 -2.63
CA ILE A 342 -15.97 23.26 -2.64
C ILE A 342 -16.29 23.87 -4.00
N PHE A 343 -15.95 23.22 -5.11
CA PHE A 343 -16.23 23.71 -6.46
C PHE A 343 -17.72 23.90 -6.70
N MET A 344 -18.55 22.95 -6.26
CA MET A 344 -20.00 23.02 -6.35
C MET A 344 -20.55 24.21 -5.55
N PHE A 345 -20.08 24.42 -4.33
CA PHE A 345 -20.51 25.55 -3.48
C PHE A 345 -20.04 26.89 -4.05
N LEU A 346 -18.78 26.97 -4.47
CA LEU A 346 -18.17 28.18 -5.01
C LEU A 346 -18.58 28.49 -6.44
N ARG A 347 -19.21 27.57 -7.19
CA ARG A 347 -19.86 27.88 -8.48
C ARG A 347 -20.92 28.97 -8.37
N LEU A 348 -21.35 29.29 -7.15
CA LEU A 348 -22.18 30.44 -6.82
C LEU A 348 -21.37 31.77 -6.71
N SER A 349 -20.05 31.76 -6.90
CA SER A 349 -19.11 32.90 -6.69
C SER A 349 -17.94 32.93 -7.70
N ARG A 350 -17.19 34.04 -7.77
CA ARG A 350 -16.00 34.21 -8.66
C ARG A 350 -14.65 33.76 -8.05
N LEU A 351 -14.63 33.22 -6.83
CA LEU A 351 -13.42 32.77 -6.11
C LEU A 351 -12.96 31.30 -6.27
N PRO A 352 -13.54 30.41 -7.11
CA PRO A 352 -13.34 28.95 -6.99
C PRO A 352 -11.93 28.46 -7.34
N VAL A 353 -11.24 29.13 -8.26
CA VAL A 353 -9.95 28.63 -8.79
C VAL A 353 -8.84 28.75 -7.76
N ALA A 354 -8.72 29.89 -7.09
CA ALA A 354 -7.68 30.12 -6.08
C ALA A 354 -7.83 29.17 -4.89
N VAL A 355 -9.06 29.03 -4.37
CA VAL A 355 -9.37 28.11 -3.25
C VAL A 355 -9.07 26.66 -3.65
N GLY A 356 -9.42 26.28 -4.89
CA GLY A 356 -9.13 24.97 -5.44
C GLY A 356 -7.64 24.64 -5.47
N VAL A 357 -6.82 25.57 -5.97
CA VAL A 357 -5.35 25.41 -6.00
C VAL A 357 -4.78 25.29 -4.59
N CYS A 358 -5.22 26.12 -3.65
CA CYS A 358 -4.79 26.05 -2.25
C CYS A 358 -5.14 24.71 -1.59
N ALA A 359 -6.33 24.16 -1.87
CA ALA A 359 -6.75 22.86 -1.32
C ALA A 359 -5.96 21.68 -1.93
N PHE A 360 -5.54 21.78 -3.20
CA PHE A 360 -4.82 20.73 -3.89
C PHE A 360 -3.31 20.70 -3.56
N TYR A 361 -2.75 21.84 -3.13
CA TYR A 361 -1.33 22.00 -2.87
C TYR A 361 -0.74 21.01 -1.85
N PRO A 362 -1.32 20.82 -0.65
CA PRO A 362 -0.81 19.84 0.32
C PRO A 362 -0.86 18.41 -0.22
N GLY A 363 -1.91 18.05 -0.96
CA GLY A 363 -2.05 16.75 -1.59
C GLY A 363 -0.92 16.47 -2.59
N ALA A 364 -0.59 17.45 -3.44
CA ALA A 364 0.52 17.34 -4.38
C ALA A 364 1.88 17.24 -3.70
N HIS A 365 2.08 17.97 -2.60
CA HIS A 365 3.30 17.85 -1.81
C HIS A 365 3.46 16.44 -1.23
N ILE A 366 2.40 15.88 -0.66
CA ILE A 366 2.38 14.52 -0.09
C ILE A 366 2.67 13.47 -1.16
N VAL A 367 2.05 13.57 -2.34
CA VAL A 367 2.26 12.64 -3.46
C VAL A 367 3.72 12.67 -3.92
N ARG A 368 4.27 13.88 -4.13
CA ARG A 368 5.67 14.06 -4.55
C ARG A 368 6.65 13.51 -3.51
N ARG A 369 6.43 13.79 -2.23
CA ARG A 369 7.24 13.20 -1.13
C ARG A 369 7.12 11.69 -1.05
N GLY A 370 5.96 11.12 -1.36
CA GLY A 370 5.79 9.67 -1.50
C GLY A 370 6.75 9.09 -2.54
N TYR A 371 6.82 9.70 -3.74
CA TYR A 371 7.79 9.27 -4.74
C TYR A 371 9.24 9.50 -4.32
N GLN A 372 9.53 10.54 -3.55
CA GLN A 372 10.88 10.73 -2.99
C GLN A 372 11.26 9.58 -2.04
N GLN A 373 10.34 9.14 -1.18
CA GLN A 373 10.54 7.97 -0.31
C GLN A 373 10.74 6.69 -1.14
N GLN A 374 10.02 6.56 -2.26
CA GLN A 374 10.21 5.46 -3.20
C GLN A 374 11.61 5.45 -3.83
N GLU A 375 12.17 6.61 -4.16
CA GLU A 375 13.54 6.68 -4.68
C GLU A 375 14.58 6.43 -3.60
N GLN A 376 14.34 6.94 -2.39
CA GLN A 376 15.18 6.66 -1.23
C GLN A 376 15.28 5.16 -0.97
N MET A 377 14.18 4.41 -1.11
CA MET A 377 14.20 2.94 -1.06
C MET A 377 15.21 2.31 -2.02
N PHE A 378 15.18 2.71 -3.29
CA PHE A 378 16.09 2.15 -4.29
C PHE A 378 17.54 2.54 -4.04
N ARG A 379 17.76 3.74 -3.49
CA ARG A 379 19.08 4.17 -3.02
C ARG A 379 19.53 3.29 -1.85
N SER A 380 18.69 3.07 -0.84
CA SER A 380 19.00 2.19 0.29
C SER A 380 19.29 0.75 -0.12
N LEU A 381 18.66 0.24 -1.18
CA LEU A 381 19.03 -1.06 -1.77
C LEU A 381 20.38 -1.02 -2.50
N ALA A 382 20.72 0.10 -3.15
CA ALA A 382 21.99 0.27 -3.85
C ALA A 382 23.19 0.42 -2.89
N GLU A 383 22.96 1.13 -1.79
CA GLU A 383 23.95 1.43 -0.75
C GLU A 383 23.87 0.45 0.42
N PHE A 384 23.08 -0.61 0.26
CA PHE A 384 22.82 -1.61 1.29
C PHE A 384 24.13 -2.18 1.85
N ASP A 385 24.26 -2.26 3.17
CA ASP A 385 25.41 -2.88 3.84
C ASP A 385 24.93 -3.70 5.04
N LEU A 386 25.27 -4.99 5.04
CA LEU A 386 24.87 -5.92 6.09
C LEU A 386 25.44 -5.54 7.46
N ASN A 387 26.65 -4.97 7.50
CA ASN A 387 27.32 -4.59 8.74
C ASN A 387 26.66 -3.38 9.43
N SER A 388 25.93 -2.56 8.67
CA SER A 388 25.22 -1.38 9.18
C SER A 388 23.86 -1.70 9.83
N MET A 389 23.45 -2.97 9.84
CA MET A 389 22.12 -3.36 10.30
C MET A 389 21.99 -3.39 11.82
N SER A 390 20.83 -2.94 12.29
CA SER A 390 20.45 -3.07 13.69
C SER A 390 19.92 -4.49 13.99
N CYS A 391 20.48 -5.10 15.03
CA CYS A 391 19.93 -6.28 15.69
C CYS A 391 20.08 -6.10 17.20
N THR A 392 19.02 -6.37 17.96
CA THR A 392 19.01 -6.16 19.43
C THR A 392 19.52 -7.37 20.20
N ASN A 393 19.61 -8.54 19.55
CA ASN A 393 19.96 -9.80 20.17
C ASN A 393 21.14 -10.42 19.43
N ASP A 394 22.26 -10.63 20.13
CA ASP A 394 23.48 -11.20 19.56
C ASP A 394 23.28 -12.63 19.05
N PHE A 395 22.38 -13.40 19.67
CA PHE A 395 22.04 -14.73 19.16
C PHE A 395 21.33 -14.62 17.81
N ASP A 396 20.32 -13.75 17.68
CA ASP A 396 19.61 -13.54 16.42
C ASP A 396 20.59 -13.10 15.32
N GLN A 397 21.52 -12.21 15.65
CA GLN A 397 22.56 -11.77 14.71
C GLN A 397 23.41 -12.94 14.24
N ARG A 398 23.98 -13.74 15.15
CA ARG A 398 24.78 -14.93 14.79
C ARG A 398 23.97 -15.94 13.99
N PHE A 399 22.72 -16.18 14.38
CA PHE A 399 21.82 -17.10 13.71
C PHE A 399 21.57 -16.69 12.25
N ILE A 400 21.21 -15.43 12.04
CA ILE A 400 20.92 -14.88 10.71
C ILE A 400 22.18 -14.83 9.85
N LEU A 401 23.31 -14.31 10.38
CA LEU A 401 24.54 -14.17 9.61
C LEU A 401 25.11 -15.54 9.20
N SER A 402 25.02 -16.55 10.08
CA SER A 402 25.41 -17.92 9.75
C SER A 402 24.57 -18.48 8.59
N ALA A 403 23.25 -18.33 8.66
CA ALA A 403 22.34 -18.77 7.59
C ALA A 403 22.62 -18.06 6.26
N VAL A 404 22.82 -16.73 6.31
CA VAL A 404 23.15 -15.92 5.12
C VAL A 404 24.47 -16.38 4.50
N CYS A 405 25.51 -16.57 5.32
CA CYS A 405 26.80 -17.07 4.86
C CYS A 405 26.66 -18.45 4.21
N GLN A 406 25.90 -19.36 4.82
CA GLN A 406 25.63 -20.68 4.26
C GLN A 406 24.89 -20.64 2.91
N TRP A 407 23.93 -19.71 2.74
CA TRP A 407 23.11 -19.66 1.53
C TRP A 407 23.76 -18.93 0.35
N TYR A 408 24.58 -17.92 0.65
CA TYR A 408 25.19 -17.00 -0.33
C TYR A 408 26.71 -17.10 -0.40
N GLY A 409 27.33 -18.00 0.37
CA GLY A 409 28.77 -18.26 0.40
C GLY A 409 29.54 -17.31 1.32
N SER A 410 29.14 -16.04 1.41
CA SER A 410 29.73 -15.05 2.31
C SER A 410 28.74 -13.91 2.61
N LEU A 411 29.05 -13.10 3.63
CA LEU A 411 28.29 -11.89 3.95
C LEU A 411 28.38 -10.83 2.83
N GLU A 412 29.54 -10.76 2.17
CA GLU A 412 29.77 -9.90 1.00
C GLU A 412 28.95 -10.37 -0.20
N GLY A 413 28.95 -11.67 -0.49
CA GLY A 413 28.15 -12.25 -1.57
C GLY A 413 26.64 -12.01 -1.39
N PHE A 414 26.17 -11.99 -0.14
CA PHE A 414 24.80 -11.56 0.15
C PHE A 414 24.58 -10.07 -0.09
N THR A 415 25.50 -9.22 0.34
CA THR A 415 25.45 -7.78 0.11
C THR A 415 25.40 -7.46 -1.39
N ASP A 416 26.21 -8.12 -2.20
CA ASP A 416 26.22 -8.02 -3.66
C ASP A 416 24.91 -8.52 -4.28
N TYR A 417 24.37 -9.63 -3.77
CA TYR A 417 23.06 -10.12 -4.18
C TYR A 417 21.94 -9.08 -3.94
N VAL A 418 21.96 -8.41 -2.78
CA VAL A 418 20.98 -7.37 -2.44
C VAL A 418 21.14 -6.14 -3.35
N ARG A 419 22.38 -5.67 -3.54
CA ARG A 419 22.71 -4.49 -4.35
C ARG A 419 22.45 -4.69 -5.85
N GLY A 420 22.59 -5.91 -6.35
CA GLY A 420 22.40 -6.27 -7.76
C GLY A 420 21.06 -6.96 -8.01
N PRO A 421 21.02 -8.30 -8.11
CA PRO A 421 19.85 -9.06 -8.53
C PRO A 421 18.54 -8.71 -7.79
N LEU A 422 18.56 -8.62 -6.47
CA LEU A 422 17.35 -8.33 -5.69
C LEU A 422 16.84 -6.92 -5.94
N LYS A 423 17.74 -5.92 -5.92
CA LYS A 423 17.39 -4.54 -6.23
C LYS A 423 16.76 -4.43 -7.61
N GLU A 424 17.32 -5.10 -8.62
CA GLU A 424 16.76 -5.11 -9.97
C GLU A 424 15.34 -5.66 -10.00
N GLU A 425 15.10 -6.79 -9.35
CA GLU A 425 13.79 -7.42 -9.28
C GLU A 425 12.75 -6.55 -8.55
N LEU A 426 13.12 -5.99 -7.40
CA LEU A 426 12.27 -5.07 -6.64
C LEU A 426 11.97 -3.79 -7.43
N THR A 427 12.98 -3.24 -8.12
CA THR A 427 12.83 -2.08 -9.00
C THR A 427 11.89 -2.38 -10.14
N GLN A 428 11.98 -3.57 -10.75
CA GLN A 428 11.04 -3.99 -11.80
C GLN A 428 9.62 -4.07 -11.27
N SER A 429 9.43 -4.72 -10.12
CA SER A 429 8.11 -4.87 -9.50
C SER A 429 7.44 -3.53 -9.23
N VAL A 430 8.20 -2.55 -8.77
CA VAL A 430 7.69 -1.21 -8.43
C VAL A 430 7.53 -0.32 -9.65
N VAL A 431 8.44 -0.35 -10.62
CA VAL A 431 8.31 0.43 -11.86
C VAL A 431 7.11 -0.06 -12.67
N LEU A 432 6.84 -1.36 -12.67
CA LEU A 432 5.62 -1.94 -13.24
C LEU A 432 4.37 -1.52 -12.44
N ALA A 433 4.52 -1.32 -11.13
CA ALA A 433 3.51 -0.77 -10.23
C ALA A 433 3.47 0.78 -10.23
N ARG A 434 3.49 1.40 -11.42
CA ARG A 434 2.89 2.75 -11.58
C ARG A 434 1.50 2.75 -10.96
N VAL A 435 0.99 3.93 -10.59
CA VAL A 435 -0.36 4.06 -10.01
C VAL A 435 -1.34 3.23 -10.84
N PRO A 436 -1.90 2.16 -10.26
CA PRO A 436 -2.76 1.25 -11.00
C PRO A 436 -3.98 1.99 -11.53
N LEU A 437 -4.45 1.62 -12.72
CA LEU A 437 -5.60 2.29 -13.37
C LEU A 437 -6.82 2.33 -12.46
N GLN A 438 -7.06 1.26 -11.70
CA GLN A 438 -8.15 1.22 -10.73
C GLN A 438 -8.08 2.32 -9.67
N TYR A 439 -6.89 2.74 -9.25
CA TYR A 439 -6.73 3.83 -8.29
C TYR A 439 -7.02 5.18 -8.95
N CYS A 440 -6.65 5.36 -10.22
CA CYS A 440 -7.03 6.56 -10.97
C CYS A 440 -8.55 6.64 -11.18
N ILE A 441 -9.21 5.52 -11.48
CA ILE A 441 -10.68 5.44 -11.57
C ILE A 441 -11.33 5.78 -10.22
N LEU A 442 -10.80 5.23 -9.12
CA LEU A 442 -11.26 5.57 -7.78
C LEU A 442 -11.12 7.07 -7.49
N ILE A 443 -9.95 7.66 -7.76
CA ILE A 443 -9.74 9.11 -7.60
C ILE A 443 -10.68 9.94 -8.48
N ALA A 444 -11.01 9.48 -9.69
CA ALA A 444 -11.91 10.17 -10.62
C ALA A 444 -13.41 10.01 -10.27
N SER A 445 -13.77 9.04 -9.41
CA SER A 445 -15.17 8.77 -9.03
C SER A 445 -15.97 9.97 -8.46
N PRO A 446 -15.39 10.93 -7.72
CA PRO A 446 -16.11 12.12 -7.26
C PRO A 446 -16.60 13.01 -8.41
N ILE A 447 -15.79 13.10 -9.49
CA ILE A 447 -16.15 13.84 -10.69
C ILE A 447 -17.36 13.19 -11.32
N ALA A 448 -17.32 11.88 -11.55
CA ALA A 448 -18.45 11.15 -12.11
C ALA A 448 -19.71 11.28 -11.26
N GLY A 449 -19.61 11.21 -9.93
CA GLY A 449 -20.73 11.43 -9.00
C GLY A 449 -21.39 12.79 -9.17
N PHE A 450 -20.60 13.86 -9.23
CA PHE A 450 -21.09 15.23 -9.50
C PHE A 450 -21.70 15.38 -10.91
N GLN A 451 -21.12 14.70 -11.90
CA GLN A 451 -21.61 14.73 -13.28
C GLN A 451 -22.97 14.06 -13.44
N LEU A 452 -23.25 13.01 -12.65
CA LEU A 452 -24.56 12.37 -12.61
C LEU A 452 -25.65 13.33 -12.12
N ASP A 453 -25.39 14.13 -11.07
CA ASP A 453 -26.32 15.17 -10.61
C ASP A 453 -26.62 16.20 -11.72
N THR A 454 -25.60 16.54 -12.52
CA THR A 454 -25.77 17.44 -13.67
C THR A 454 -26.66 16.81 -14.74
N VAL A 455 -26.40 15.56 -15.13
CA VAL A 455 -27.22 14.84 -16.13
C VAL A 455 -28.68 14.73 -15.67
N ALA A 456 -28.91 14.35 -14.40
CA ALA A 456 -30.24 14.24 -13.82
C ALA A 456 -31.01 15.57 -13.84
N SER A 457 -30.31 16.69 -13.60
CA SER A 457 -30.89 18.02 -13.67
C SER A 457 -31.40 18.36 -15.07
N PHE A 458 -30.62 18.06 -16.12
CA PHE A 458 -31.02 18.30 -17.52
C PHE A 458 -32.19 17.42 -17.96
N LEU A 459 -32.15 16.13 -17.63
CA LEU A 459 -33.24 15.20 -17.93
C LEU A 459 -34.57 15.70 -17.36
N ASN A 460 -34.56 16.12 -16.11
CA ASN A 460 -35.76 16.57 -15.43
C ASN A 460 -36.21 17.98 -15.80
N ALA A 461 -35.33 18.82 -16.35
CA ALA A 461 -35.69 20.12 -16.89
C ALA A 461 -36.36 20.02 -18.28
N GLY A 462 -36.57 18.80 -18.81
CA GLY A 462 -37.16 18.59 -20.13
C GLY A 462 -36.25 19.06 -21.26
N ALA A 463 -34.93 19.01 -21.06
CA ALA A 463 -33.98 19.36 -22.11
C ALA A 463 -34.20 18.49 -23.37
N SER A 464 -33.92 19.05 -24.54
CA SER A 464 -34.04 18.32 -25.80
C SER A 464 -33.15 17.07 -25.81
N SER A 465 -33.54 16.03 -26.54
CA SER A 465 -32.79 14.78 -26.63
C SER A 465 -31.34 14.99 -27.08
N ASP A 466 -31.11 15.93 -28.00
CA ASP A 466 -29.78 16.34 -28.44
C ASP A 466 -28.95 16.93 -27.28
N VAL A 467 -29.50 17.83 -26.47
CA VAL A 467 -28.80 18.38 -25.29
C VAL A 467 -28.50 17.28 -24.28
N VAL A 468 -29.46 16.40 -24.00
CA VAL A 468 -29.27 15.27 -23.08
C VAL A 468 -28.12 14.36 -23.55
N VAL A 469 -28.09 13.99 -24.83
CA VAL A 469 -27.02 13.15 -25.40
C VAL A 469 -25.67 13.84 -25.29
N ARG A 470 -25.57 15.14 -25.60
CA ARG A 470 -24.33 15.93 -25.44
C ARG A 470 -23.85 15.91 -23.99
N VAL A 471 -24.75 16.18 -23.05
CA VAL A 471 -24.44 16.22 -21.62
C VAL A 471 -23.97 14.85 -21.14
N ILE A 472 -24.62 13.76 -21.55
CA ILE A 472 -24.21 12.39 -21.21
C ILE A 472 -22.82 12.08 -21.77
N LEU A 473 -22.60 12.30 -23.07
CA LEU A 473 -21.31 12.01 -23.72
C LEU A 473 -20.17 12.81 -23.11
N ALA A 474 -20.38 14.09 -22.85
CA ALA A 474 -19.34 14.91 -22.25
C ALA A 474 -19.11 14.55 -20.79
N ASN A 475 -20.17 14.48 -19.98
CA ASN A 475 -20.03 14.39 -18.53
C ASN A 475 -19.77 12.97 -18.03
N LEU A 476 -20.27 11.93 -18.70
CA LEU A 476 -20.12 10.54 -18.27
C LEU A 476 -19.03 9.78 -19.04
N LEU A 477 -18.64 10.25 -20.23
CA LEU A 477 -17.57 9.62 -21.02
C LEU A 477 -16.32 10.51 -21.13
N ALA A 478 -16.43 11.69 -21.73
CA ALA A 478 -15.25 12.53 -22.01
C ALA A 478 -14.55 13.02 -20.74
N MET A 479 -15.31 13.59 -19.79
CA MET A 479 -14.78 14.22 -18.57
C MET A 479 -14.12 13.20 -17.62
N PRO A 480 -14.71 12.03 -17.30
CA PRO A 480 -14.05 11.04 -16.45
C PRO A 480 -12.82 10.43 -17.12
N THR A 481 -12.89 10.15 -18.43
CA THR A 481 -11.74 9.65 -19.20
C THR A 481 -10.58 10.65 -19.17
N MET A 482 -10.89 11.92 -19.42
CA MET A 482 -9.91 13.01 -19.34
C MET A 482 -9.36 13.16 -17.92
N ALA A 483 -10.21 13.07 -16.89
CA ALA A 483 -9.78 13.14 -15.51
C ALA A 483 -8.76 12.04 -15.17
N VAL A 484 -8.97 10.81 -15.65
CA VAL A 484 -7.99 9.72 -15.49
C VAL A 484 -6.66 10.07 -16.16
N CYS A 485 -6.67 10.61 -17.39
CA CYS A 485 -5.45 11.07 -18.08
C CYS A 485 -4.72 12.16 -17.29
N VAL A 486 -5.47 13.14 -16.80
CA VAL A 486 -4.96 14.26 -15.99
C VAL A 486 -4.35 13.76 -14.67
N ILE A 487 -5.02 12.84 -13.97
CA ILE A 487 -4.51 12.21 -12.75
C ILE A 487 -3.19 11.48 -13.05
N TYR A 488 -3.11 10.73 -14.15
CA TYR A 488 -1.86 10.08 -14.56
C TYR A 488 -0.74 11.07 -14.84
N TYR A 489 -1.04 12.15 -15.56
CA TYR A 489 -0.09 13.21 -15.84
C TYR A 489 0.42 13.88 -14.55
N PHE A 490 -0.47 14.10 -13.59
CA PHE A 490 -0.12 14.62 -12.26
C PHE A 490 0.84 13.69 -11.51
N PHE A 491 0.51 12.40 -11.39
CA PHE A 491 1.40 11.44 -10.73
C PHE A 491 2.75 11.33 -11.45
N TRP A 492 2.75 11.41 -12.79
CA TRP A 492 3.97 11.43 -13.58
C TRP A 492 4.83 12.67 -13.28
N LEU A 493 4.24 13.87 -13.18
CA LEU A 493 4.96 15.08 -12.78
C LEU A 493 5.52 14.96 -11.35
N CYS A 494 4.70 14.51 -10.40
CA CYS A 494 5.15 14.29 -9.01
C CYS A 494 6.30 13.29 -8.94
N GLN A 495 6.28 12.23 -9.75
CA GLN A 495 7.39 11.28 -9.84
C GLN A 495 8.62 11.91 -10.49
N ARG A 496 8.46 12.63 -11.61
CA ARG A 496 9.56 13.24 -12.37
C ARG A 496 10.34 14.26 -11.54
N PHE A 497 9.63 14.99 -10.67
CA PHE A 497 10.15 16.01 -9.77
C PHE A 497 10.18 15.54 -8.31
N ALA A 498 10.26 14.23 -8.06
CA ALA A 498 10.34 13.69 -6.71
C ALA A 498 11.66 14.03 -6.00
N ARG A 499 12.77 14.04 -6.74
CA ARG A 499 14.09 14.43 -6.21
C ARG A 499 14.08 15.90 -5.82
N PRO A 500 14.47 16.28 -4.59
CA PRO A 500 14.65 17.68 -4.25
C PRO A 500 15.76 18.26 -5.13
N CYS A 501 15.44 19.31 -5.89
CA CYS A 501 16.43 20.05 -6.67
C CYS A 501 17.25 21.01 -5.81
N PHE A 502 16.77 21.29 -4.59
CA PHE A 502 17.31 22.30 -3.69
C PHE A 502 17.45 21.70 -2.28
N SER A 503 18.43 22.20 -1.51
CA SER A 503 18.73 21.70 -0.16
C SER A 503 17.82 22.26 0.93
N SER A 504 17.16 23.40 0.71
CA SER A 504 16.34 24.06 1.74
C SER A 504 14.88 23.58 1.74
N CYS A 505 14.28 23.53 2.94
CA CYS A 505 12.88 23.09 3.12
C CYS A 505 11.89 23.99 2.35
N ALA A 506 12.09 25.31 2.36
CA ALA A 506 11.22 26.25 1.62
C ALA A 506 11.24 25.99 0.10
N MET A 507 12.39 25.59 -0.45
CA MET A 507 12.51 25.31 -1.88
C MET A 507 11.87 23.98 -2.28
N ASP A 508 11.73 23.03 -1.35
CA ASP A 508 10.97 21.79 -1.56
C ASP A 508 9.47 22.08 -1.79
N TYR A 509 8.93 23.07 -1.06
CA TYR A 509 7.60 23.61 -1.28
C TYR A 509 7.49 24.39 -2.60
N ALA A 510 8.49 25.21 -2.95
CA ALA A 510 8.53 25.91 -4.24
C ALA A 510 8.55 24.93 -5.43
N GLN A 511 9.29 23.83 -5.33
CA GLN A 511 9.29 22.76 -6.32
C GLN A 511 7.91 22.11 -6.49
N THR A 512 7.16 21.97 -5.39
CA THR A 512 5.77 21.51 -5.46
C THR A 512 4.87 22.52 -6.17
N ALA A 513 5.06 23.81 -5.91
CA ALA A 513 4.33 24.87 -6.63
C ALA A 513 4.63 24.83 -8.13
N MET A 514 5.89 24.64 -8.52
CA MET A 514 6.28 24.46 -9.93
C MET A 514 5.59 23.26 -10.57
N VAL A 515 5.54 22.11 -9.88
CA VAL A 515 4.79 20.92 -10.35
C VAL A 515 3.33 21.25 -10.61
N LEU A 516 2.68 22.02 -9.73
CA LEU A 516 1.29 22.45 -9.91
C LEU A 516 1.12 23.46 -11.06
N CYS A 517 2.07 24.36 -11.27
CA CYS A 517 2.05 25.26 -12.42
C CYS A 517 2.13 24.48 -13.73
N LEU A 518 3.07 23.52 -13.84
CA LEU A 518 3.20 22.64 -15.00
C LEU A 518 1.94 21.79 -15.19
N PHE A 519 1.40 21.26 -14.10
CA PHE A 519 0.14 20.53 -14.11
C PHE A 519 -1.01 21.39 -14.65
N GLY A 520 -1.15 22.64 -14.19
CA GLY A 520 -2.14 23.60 -14.66
C GLY A 520 -2.03 23.92 -16.14
N LEU A 521 -0.80 24.04 -16.68
CA LEU A 521 -0.59 24.19 -18.12
C LEU A 521 -1.07 22.96 -18.90
N GLY A 522 -0.88 21.76 -18.34
CA GLY A 522 -1.42 20.51 -18.89
C GLY A 522 -2.95 20.40 -18.84
N LEU A 523 -3.65 21.26 -18.09
CA LEU A 523 -5.12 21.32 -18.05
C LEU A 523 -5.72 22.21 -19.15
N LEU A 524 -4.93 22.94 -19.94
CA LEU A 524 -5.46 23.78 -21.03
C LEU A 524 -6.31 22.98 -22.05
N PRO A 525 -5.93 21.75 -22.47
CA PRO A 525 -6.79 20.91 -23.31
C PRO A 525 -8.13 20.55 -22.65
N PHE A 526 -8.17 20.39 -21.32
CA PHE A 526 -9.41 20.14 -20.58
C PHE A 526 -10.35 21.34 -20.66
N ALA A 527 -9.83 22.56 -20.55
CA ALA A 527 -10.63 23.77 -20.73
C ALA A 527 -11.22 23.85 -22.15
N ALA A 528 -10.49 23.39 -23.17
CA ALA A 528 -11.00 23.32 -24.54
C ALA A 528 -12.17 22.31 -24.67
N VAL A 529 -12.09 21.14 -24.02
CA VAL A 529 -13.21 20.17 -23.96
C VAL A 529 -14.44 20.77 -23.29
N VAL A 530 -14.25 21.49 -22.19
CA VAL A 530 -15.35 22.18 -21.48
C VAL A 530 -15.95 23.31 -22.33
N ARG A 531 -15.17 23.98 -23.18
CA ARG A 531 -15.70 24.97 -24.13
C ARG A 531 -16.45 24.33 -25.29
N ALA A 532 -15.96 23.22 -25.83
CA ALA A 532 -16.61 22.49 -26.92
C ALA A 532 -18.05 22.06 -26.57
N LEU A 533 -18.33 21.82 -25.29
CA LEU A 533 -19.67 21.59 -24.76
C LEU A 533 -20.67 22.73 -25.02
N ALA A 534 -20.19 23.97 -25.10
CA ALA A 534 -21.01 25.14 -25.38
C ALA A 534 -21.23 25.37 -26.90
N GLU A 535 -20.40 24.79 -27.76
CA GLU A 535 -20.38 25.09 -29.20
C GLU A 535 -21.29 24.16 -30.04
N GLY A 536 -21.55 22.93 -29.58
CA GLY A 536 -22.45 22.02 -30.32
C GLY A 536 -22.19 20.53 -30.13
N LEU A 537 -23.04 19.68 -30.73
CA LEU A 537 -22.89 18.21 -30.69
C LEU A 537 -21.61 17.76 -31.39
N ALA A 538 -21.32 18.30 -32.58
CA ALA A 538 -20.13 17.95 -33.35
C ALA A 538 -18.84 18.28 -32.57
N ALA A 539 -18.77 19.46 -31.94
CA ALA A 539 -17.65 19.85 -31.09
C ALA A 539 -17.52 18.93 -29.86
N THR A 540 -18.65 18.57 -29.24
CA THR A 540 -18.68 17.63 -28.10
C THR A 540 -18.19 16.24 -28.49
N LEU A 541 -18.63 15.71 -29.64
CA LEU A 541 -18.18 14.42 -30.17
C LEU A 541 -16.68 14.43 -30.50
N ALA A 542 -16.19 15.50 -31.12
CA ALA A 542 -14.76 15.68 -31.39
C ALA A 542 -13.96 15.70 -30.08
N ALA A 543 -14.40 16.46 -29.08
CA ALA A 543 -13.77 16.54 -27.77
C ALA A 543 -13.75 15.18 -27.02
N ALA A 544 -14.84 14.42 -27.11
CA ALA A 544 -14.90 13.06 -26.58
C ALA A 544 -13.92 12.12 -27.31
N GLY A 545 -13.86 12.21 -28.65
CA GLY A 545 -12.92 11.46 -29.47
C GLY A 545 -11.46 11.76 -29.14
N VAL A 546 -11.10 13.03 -28.95
CA VAL A 546 -9.74 13.46 -28.53
C VAL A 546 -9.42 12.93 -27.13
N SER A 547 -10.38 13.01 -26.19
CA SER A 547 -10.21 12.50 -24.83
C SER A 547 -9.94 10.99 -24.83
N LEU A 548 -10.70 10.24 -25.62
CA LEU A 548 -10.51 8.80 -25.80
C LEU A 548 -9.18 8.48 -26.48
N ALA A 549 -8.81 9.23 -27.53
CA ALA A 549 -7.53 9.06 -28.21
C ALA A 549 -6.34 9.28 -27.26
N MET A 550 -6.38 10.33 -26.44
CA MET A 550 -5.35 10.58 -25.41
C MET A 550 -5.29 9.45 -24.38
N PHE A 551 -6.44 8.93 -23.96
CA PHE A 551 -6.49 7.78 -23.05
C PHE A 551 -5.89 6.53 -23.69
N VAL A 552 -6.20 6.25 -24.96
CA VAL A 552 -5.61 5.14 -25.71
C VAL A 552 -4.09 5.32 -25.85
N VAL A 553 -3.61 6.52 -26.19
CA VAL A 553 -2.17 6.81 -26.24
C VAL A 553 -1.52 6.59 -24.87
N LEU A 554 -2.16 7.02 -23.78
CA LEU A 554 -1.68 6.77 -22.43
C LEU A 554 -1.59 5.26 -22.14
N LEU A 555 -2.62 4.49 -22.48
CA LEU A 555 -2.61 3.03 -22.32
C LEU A 555 -1.51 2.37 -23.18
N VAL A 556 -1.32 2.82 -24.41
CA VAL A 556 -0.27 2.33 -25.31
C VAL A 556 1.11 2.68 -24.75
N GLN A 557 1.32 3.89 -24.25
CA GLN A 557 2.57 4.28 -23.58
C GLN A 557 2.81 3.41 -22.33
N LEU A 558 1.78 3.20 -21.51
CA LEU A 558 1.88 2.31 -20.36
C LEU A 558 2.24 0.88 -20.78
N HIS A 559 1.72 0.41 -21.91
CA HIS A 559 2.02 -0.91 -22.45
C HIS A 559 3.40 -1.00 -23.10
N SER A 560 3.81 -0.03 -23.92
CA SER A 560 5.10 0.01 -24.59
C SER A 560 6.25 0.11 -23.59
N PHE A 561 6.10 0.92 -22.53
CA PHE A 561 7.05 0.96 -21.42
C PHE A 561 7.18 -0.39 -20.71
N ARG A 562 6.10 -1.19 -20.63
CA ARG A 562 6.17 -2.57 -20.13
C ARG A 562 6.93 -3.47 -21.10
N CYS A 563 6.62 -3.41 -22.40
CA CYS A 563 7.23 -4.27 -23.42
C CYS A 563 8.72 -3.98 -23.68
N SER A 564 9.11 -2.72 -23.90
CA SER A 564 10.50 -2.35 -24.23
C SER A 564 11.50 -2.78 -23.16
N ARG A 565 11.08 -2.91 -21.90
CA ARG A 565 11.94 -3.41 -20.82
C ARG A 565 11.96 -4.92 -20.67
N ILE A 566 10.91 -5.62 -21.10
CA ILE A 566 10.93 -7.08 -21.19
C ILE A 566 11.90 -7.52 -22.30
N PHE A 567 11.96 -6.79 -23.41
CA PHE A 567 12.80 -7.12 -24.55
C PHE A 567 14.23 -6.56 -24.50
N GLY A 568 14.49 -5.48 -23.74
CA GLY A 568 15.84 -4.94 -23.52
C GLY A 568 16.76 -5.78 -22.63
N ARG A 569 16.44 -7.07 -22.42
CA ARG A 569 17.16 -8.03 -21.58
C ARG A 569 17.60 -9.27 -22.37
N ARG A 570 17.91 -9.11 -23.65
CA ARG A 570 18.68 -10.09 -24.41
C ARG A 570 20.06 -9.55 -24.70
#